data_AF-A0A1H9K3B5-F1
#
_entry.id   AF-A0A1H9K3B5-F1
#
_cell.length_a   1.000
_cell.length_b   1.000
_cell.length_c   1.000
_cell.angle_alpha   90.00
_cell.angle_beta   90.00
_cell.angle_gamma   90.00
#
_symmetry.space_group_name_H-M   'P 1'
#
loop_
_entity.id
_entity.type
_entity.pdbx_description
1 polymer ?
#
loop_
_entity_poly.entity_id
_entity_poly.type
_entity_poly.pdbx_seq_one_letter_code
_entity_poly.pdbx_strand_id
1 'polypeptide(L)'
;MEAARRHRLKDHVRTNWRNVVLICRKCSKKLDGGFGPDGDERLAKALRKHLSLKKGRKADAGIVEVNCLGVCPRGAVTVVDGADSKEWLLVRPGADLDELAQALHLNQFDP
;
A
#
# COMPACT_ATOMS: atom_id res chain seq x y z
N MET A 1 34.15 29.51 20.01
CA MET A 1 33.12 29.50 18.98
C MET A 1 32.80 28.07 18.62
N GLU A 2 31.58 27.65 19.00
CA GLU A 2 30.81 26.47 18.63
C GLU A 2 31.52 25.18 18.16
N ALA A 3 31.66 24.25 19.11
CA ALA A 3 31.76 22.83 18.79
C ALA A 3 30.44 22.37 18.15
N ALA A 4 30.46 22.23 16.83
CA ALA A 4 29.35 21.69 16.05
C ALA A 4 28.90 20.34 16.64
N ARG A 5 27.70 20.35 17.23
CA ARG A 5 27.04 19.17 17.78
C ARG A 5 26.77 18.19 16.64
N ARG A 6 27.67 17.21 16.42
CA ARG A 6 27.47 16.10 15.49
C ARG A 6 26.26 15.28 15.97
N HIS A 7 25.07 15.58 15.47
CA HIS A 7 23.95 14.66 15.60
C HIS A 7 24.32 13.40 14.80
N ARG A 8 24.69 12.31 15.50
CA ARG A 8 24.85 10.99 14.89
C ARG A 8 23.54 10.66 14.17
N LEU A 9 23.63 10.51 12.85
CA LEU A 9 22.54 9.99 12.03
C LEU A 9 22.11 8.65 12.63
N LYS A 10 20.79 8.47 12.77
CA LYS A 10 20.27 7.16 13.16
C LYS A 10 20.23 6.29 11.91
N ASP A 11 20.89 5.14 11.96
CA ASP A 11 20.92 4.19 10.85
C ASP A 11 19.55 3.51 10.62
N HIS A 12 18.68 3.56 11.64
CA HIS A 12 17.36 2.93 11.61
C HIS A 12 16.25 3.85 12.16
N VAL A 13 15.08 3.73 11.55
CA VAL A 13 13.82 4.34 12.00
C VAL A 13 12.79 3.24 12.22
N ARG A 14 12.22 3.16 13.42
CA ARG A 14 11.16 2.18 13.73
C ARG A 14 9.85 2.53 13.03
N THR A 15 9.20 1.51 12.47
CA THR A 15 7.87 1.57 11.87
C THR A 15 6.91 0.64 12.62
N ASN A 16 5.62 0.97 12.56
CA ASN A 16 4.53 0.11 13.03
C ASN A 16 4.01 -0.82 11.92
N TRP A 17 4.55 -0.71 10.70
CA TRP A 17 4.13 -1.54 9.58
C TRP A 17 4.37 -3.01 9.91
N ARG A 18 3.29 -3.78 9.97
CA ARG A 18 3.30 -5.24 10.10
C ARG A 18 3.41 -5.92 8.74
N ASN A 19 2.86 -5.29 7.70
CA ASN A 19 3.06 -5.66 6.30
C ASN A 19 3.11 -4.42 5.39
N VAL A 20 3.56 -4.60 4.14
CA VAL A 20 3.59 -3.58 3.09
C VAL A 20 3.05 -4.14 1.78
N VAL A 21 2.27 -3.35 1.06
CA VAL A 21 1.85 -3.62 -0.31
C VAL A 21 2.34 -2.54 -1.25
N LEU A 22 2.82 -2.97 -2.42
CA LEU A 22 3.25 -2.10 -3.50
C LEU A 22 2.18 -2.06 -4.57
N ILE A 23 1.69 -0.87 -4.88
CA ILE A 23 0.60 -0.66 -5.84
C ILE A 23 1.16 0.03 -7.09
N CYS A 24 0.95 -0.56 -8.26
CA CYS A 24 1.40 0.03 -9.52
C CYS A 24 0.62 1.34 -9.82
N ARG A 25 1.26 2.50 -9.60
CA ARG A 25 0.66 3.82 -9.82
C ARG A 25 0.17 4.03 -11.25
N LYS A 26 0.87 3.47 -12.24
CA LYS A 26 0.50 3.60 -13.66
C LYS A 26 -0.81 2.87 -13.96
N CYS A 27 -1.04 1.69 -13.39
CA CYS A 27 -2.31 0.98 -13.52
C CYS A 27 -3.44 1.75 -12.84
N SER A 28 -3.23 2.21 -11.59
CA SER A 28 -4.20 3.02 -10.84
C SER A 28 -4.62 4.28 -11.60
N LYS A 29 -3.66 4.98 -12.23
CA LYS A 29 -3.95 6.18 -13.04
C LYS A 29 -4.72 5.86 -14.32
N LYS A 30 -4.44 4.72 -14.97
CA LYS A 30 -5.13 4.31 -16.20
C LYS A 30 -6.56 3.87 -15.95
N LEU A 31 -6.80 3.22 -14.82
CA LEU A 31 -8.13 2.76 -14.41
C LEU A 31 -8.99 3.92 -13.89
N ASP A 32 -8.35 4.88 -13.24
CA ASP A 32 -8.92 6.14 -12.75
C ASP A 32 -10.14 6.02 -11.84
N GLY A 33 -10.14 5.00 -10.98
CA GLY A 33 -11.20 4.76 -10.01
C GLY A 33 -11.51 3.28 -9.90
N GLY A 34 -12.73 2.96 -9.47
CA GLY A 34 -13.26 1.61 -9.36
C GLY A 34 -13.22 1.02 -7.95
N PHE A 35 -12.84 1.79 -6.93
CA PHE A 35 -12.70 1.29 -5.56
C PHE A 35 -13.37 2.22 -4.55
N GLY A 36 -13.62 1.69 -3.35
CA GLY A 36 -14.31 2.40 -2.29
C GLY A 36 -15.84 2.39 -2.46
N PRO A 37 -16.59 2.99 -1.51
CA PRO A 37 -18.05 2.88 -1.44
C PRO A 37 -18.77 3.37 -2.70
N ASP A 38 -18.27 4.44 -3.31
CA ASP A 38 -18.87 5.07 -4.49
C ASP A 38 -18.18 4.63 -5.80
N GLY A 39 -17.15 3.77 -5.72
CA GLY A 39 -16.41 3.28 -6.89
C GLY A 39 -15.57 4.34 -7.61
N ASP A 40 -15.32 5.51 -7.03
CA ASP A 40 -14.57 6.61 -7.63
C ASP A 40 -13.13 6.74 -7.08
N GLU A 41 -12.80 5.99 -6.04
CA GLU A 41 -11.49 6.07 -5.41
C GLU A 41 -10.46 5.19 -6.13
N ARG A 42 -9.19 5.64 -6.12
CA ARG A 42 -8.06 4.78 -6.49
C ARG A 42 -7.80 3.77 -5.38
N LEU A 43 -7.36 2.57 -5.76
CA LEU A 43 -7.13 1.45 -4.82
C LEU A 43 -6.34 1.84 -3.56
N ALA A 44 -5.23 2.57 -3.72
CA ALA A 44 -4.39 2.98 -2.60
C ALA A 44 -5.10 3.95 -1.63
N LYS A 45 -6.03 4.78 -2.12
CA LYS A 45 -6.85 5.67 -1.27
C LYS A 45 -7.92 4.85 -0.55
N ALA A 46 -8.62 4.01 -1.30
CA ALA A 46 -9.69 3.15 -0.81
C ALA A 46 -9.20 2.24 0.33
N LEU A 47 -8.09 1.51 0.13
CA LEU A 47 -7.52 0.63 1.16
C LEU A 47 -7.08 1.39 2.42
N ARG A 48 -6.45 2.56 2.28
CA ARG A 48 -6.03 3.37 3.45
C ARG A 48 -7.22 3.83 4.28
N LYS A 49 -8.31 4.24 3.62
CA LYS A 49 -9.56 4.67 4.26
C LYS A 49 -10.26 3.49 4.93
N HIS A 50 -10.40 2.39 4.19
CA HIS A 50 -11.03 1.16 4.66
C HIS A 50 -10.35 0.60 5.91
N LEU A 51 -9.01 0.52 5.91
CA LEU A 51 -8.22 0.05 7.06
C LEU A 51 -7.99 1.10 8.15
N SER A 52 -8.56 2.31 8.01
CA SER A 52 -8.39 3.41 8.97
C SER A 52 -6.92 3.72 9.31
N LEU A 53 -6.01 3.61 8.32
CA LEU A 53 -4.57 3.68 8.56
C LEU A 53 -4.11 5.09 8.97
N LYS A 54 -3.22 5.13 9.96
CA LYS A 54 -2.44 6.33 10.29
C LYS A 54 -1.49 6.68 9.13
N LYS A 55 -0.83 7.84 9.22
CA LYS A 55 0.11 8.29 8.19
C LYS A 55 1.53 7.75 8.40
N GLY A 56 2.20 7.40 7.30
CA GLY A 56 3.61 7.04 7.25
C GLY A 56 3.96 5.86 8.18
N ARG A 57 5.15 5.91 8.80
CA ARG A 57 5.68 4.84 9.67
C ARG A 57 4.84 4.50 10.91
N LYS A 58 3.81 5.31 11.22
CA LYS A 58 2.91 5.08 12.37
C LYS A 58 1.67 4.26 12.00
N ALA A 59 1.43 4.03 10.71
CA ALA A 59 0.39 3.12 10.22
C ALA A 59 0.70 1.67 10.62
N ASP A 60 -0.32 0.82 10.71
CA ASP A 60 -0.10 -0.62 10.93
C ASP A 60 0.24 -1.37 9.64
N ALA A 61 0.01 -0.74 8.48
CA ALA A 61 0.39 -1.25 7.17
C ALA A 61 1.01 -0.17 6.27
N GLY A 62 1.95 -0.59 5.43
CA GLY A 62 2.53 0.22 4.37
C GLY A 62 1.75 0.08 3.06
N ILE A 63 0.96 1.08 2.68
CA ILE A 63 0.37 1.13 1.34
C ILE A 63 1.18 2.10 0.50
N VAL A 64 1.99 1.58 -0.42
CA VAL A 64 2.98 2.37 -1.18
C VAL A 64 2.66 2.30 -2.66
N GLU A 65 2.43 3.46 -3.27
CA GLU A 65 2.36 3.52 -4.73
C GLU A 65 3.77 3.57 -5.32
N VAL A 66 4.06 2.65 -6.23
CA VAL A 66 5.34 2.53 -6.93
C VAL A 66 5.18 2.85 -8.41
N ASN A 67 6.31 3.03 -9.09
CA ASN A 67 6.33 3.18 -10.54
C ASN A 67 5.81 1.90 -11.25
N CYS A 68 5.71 1.96 -12.57
CA CYS A 68 5.24 0.84 -13.38
C CYS A 68 6.03 -0.45 -13.12
N LEU A 69 5.32 -1.53 -12.80
CA LEU A 69 5.91 -2.85 -12.51
C LEU A 69 6.16 -3.72 -13.77
N GLY A 70 6.01 -3.15 -14.96
CA GLY A 70 6.25 -3.85 -16.25
C GLY A 70 5.09 -4.73 -16.72
N VAL A 71 4.12 -5.05 -15.86
CA VAL A 71 2.90 -5.80 -16.22
C VAL A 71 1.73 -4.83 -16.42
N CYS A 72 0.99 -4.98 -17.53
CA CYS A 72 -0.17 -4.16 -17.86
C CYS A 72 -1.42 -5.04 -18.00
N PRO A 73 -2.21 -5.23 -16.92
CA PRO A 73 -3.28 -6.23 -16.87
C PRO A 73 -4.60 -5.79 -17.54
N ARG A 74 -4.64 -4.63 -18.22
CA ARG A 74 -5.80 -4.09 -18.96
C ARG A 74 -7.12 -4.13 -18.18
N GLY A 75 -7.34 -3.14 -17.31
CA GLY A 75 -8.57 -3.03 -16.50
C GLY A 75 -8.42 -3.51 -15.06
N ALA A 76 -7.18 -3.67 -14.59
CA ALA A 76 -6.86 -4.02 -13.21
C ALA A 76 -5.62 -3.25 -12.73
N VAL A 77 -5.39 -3.28 -11.42
CA VAL A 77 -4.20 -2.74 -10.76
C VAL A 77 -3.34 -3.90 -10.28
N THR A 78 -2.08 -3.92 -10.68
CA THR A 78 -1.10 -4.88 -10.17
C THR A 78 -0.67 -4.47 -8.76
N VAL A 79 -0.75 -5.40 -7.83
CA VAL A 79 -0.38 -5.24 -6.43
C VAL A 79 0.60 -6.34 -6.04
N VAL A 80 1.64 -5.98 -5.31
CA VAL A 80 2.62 -6.91 -4.74
C VAL A 80 2.46 -6.91 -3.23
N ASP A 81 2.29 -8.08 -2.66
CA ASP A 81 2.38 -8.28 -1.22
C ASP A 81 3.87 -8.40 -0.82
N GLY A 82 4.29 -7.64 0.18
CA GLY A 82 5.62 -7.72 0.75
C GLY A 82 5.89 -9.04 1.47
N ALA A 83 4.84 -9.70 1.99
CA ALA A 83 4.94 -11.00 2.63
C ALA A 83 5.02 -12.17 1.63
N ASP A 84 4.35 -12.04 0.48
CA ASP A 84 4.42 -13.01 -0.62
C ASP A 84 4.63 -12.32 -1.98
N SER A 85 5.89 -12.07 -2.30
CA SER A 85 6.29 -11.30 -3.49
C SER A 85 6.43 -12.12 -4.77
N LYS A 86 6.25 -13.45 -4.69
CA LYS A 86 6.44 -14.36 -5.83
C LYS A 86 5.22 -14.39 -6.74
N GLU A 87 4.03 -14.15 -6.19
CA GLU A 87 2.77 -14.09 -6.92
C GLU A 87 2.13 -12.72 -6.76
N TRP A 88 1.78 -12.07 -7.88
CA TRP A 88 1.25 -10.70 -7.86
C TRP A 88 -0.23 -10.68 -8.16
N LEU A 89 -0.98 -9.93 -7.35
CA LEU A 89 -2.43 -9.86 -7.47
C LEU A 89 -2.82 -8.83 -8.54
N LEU A 90 -3.81 -9.18 -9.36
CA LEU A 90 -4.43 -8.27 -10.32
C LEU A 90 -5.81 -7.88 -9.81
N VAL A 91 -5.92 -6.67 -9.27
CA VAL A 91 -7.13 -6.20 -8.60
C VAL A 91 -8.01 -5.43 -9.57
N ARG A 92 -9.22 -5.92 -9.82
CA ARG A 92 -10.22 -5.28 -10.70
C ARG A 92 -11.06 -4.24 -9.94
N PRO A 93 -11.67 -3.26 -10.63
CA PRO A 93 -12.74 -2.44 -10.06
C PRO A 93 -13.81 -3.30 -9.38
N GLY A 94 -14.38 -2.78 -8.29
CA GLY A 94 -15.42 -3.46 -7.52
C GLY A 94 -14.91 -4.61 -6.64
N ALA A 95 -13.59 -4.81 -6.53
CA ALA A 95 -13.04 -5.75 -5.57
C ALA A 95 -13.47 -5.39 -4.15
N ASP A 96 -13.92 -6.39 -3.39
CA ASP A 96 -14.22 -6.26 -1.98
C ASP A 96 -12.94 -5.92 -1.20
N LEU A 97 -12.97 -4.84 -0.42
CA LEU A 97 -11.78 -4.33 0.26
C LEU A 97 -11.44 -5.13 1.52
N ASP A 98 -12.40 -5.79 2.15
CA ASP A 98 -12.17 -6.65 3.31
C ASP A 98 -11.47 -7.94 2.84
N GLU A 99 -12.01 -8.59 1.81
CA GLU A 99 -11.40 -9.78 1.20
C GLU A 99 -10.00 -9.48 0.66
N LEU A 100 -9.85 -8.33 -0.04
CA LEU A 100 -8.56 -7.93 -0.57
C LEU A 100 -7.55 -7.62 0.54
N ALA A 101 -7.97 -6.97 1.62
CA ALA A 101 -7.10 -6.71 2.76
C ALA A 101 -6.63 -8.01 3.42
N GLN A 102 -7.51 -9.01 3.51
CA GLN A 102 -7.17 -10.33 4.03
C GLN A 102 -6.18 -11.05 3.11
N ALA A 103 -6.44 -11.08 1.80
CA ALA A 103 -5.58 -11.71 0.80
C ALA A 103 -4.18 -11.08 0.72
N LEU A 104 -4.07 -9.78 1.04
CA LEU A 104 -2.81 -9.04 1.10
C LEU A 104 -2.21 -8.96 2.51
N HIS A 105 -2.74 -9.74 3.47
CA HIS A 105 -2.22 -9.79 4.83
C HIS A 105 -2.16 -8.41 5.53
N LEU A 106 -3.14 -7.54 5.25
CA LEU A 106 -3.21 -6.15 5.72
C LEU A 106 -4.12 -5.91 6.92
N ASN A 107 -4.90 -6.92 7.35
CA ASN A 107 -5.82 -6.84 8.49
C ASN A 107 -5.64 -7.98 9.51
N GLN A 108 -4.66 -8.86 9.30
CA GLN A 108 -4.39 -10.02 10.15
C GLN A 108 -3.47 -9.69 11.33
N PHE A 109 -3.81 -8.63 12.06
CA PHE A 109 -3.02 -8.13 13.16
C PHE A 109 -3.57 -8.66 14.48
N ASP A 110 -3.13 -9.85 14.88
CA ASP A 110 -3.42 -10.37 16.22
C ASP A 110 -2.84 -9.41 17.29
N PRO A 111 -3.49 -9.23 18.46
CA PRO A 111 -3.07 -8.33 19.54
C PRO A 111 -1.62 -8.55 20.00
#